data_AF-A0A6C0CIQ4-F1
#
_entry.id   AF-A0A6C0CIQ4-F1
#
_cell.length_a   1.000
_cell.length_b   1.000
_cell.length_c   1.000
_cell.angle_alpha   90.00
_cell.angle_beta   90.00
_cell.angle_gamma   90.00
#
_symmetry.space_group_name_H-M   'P 1'
#
loop_
_entity.id
_entity.type
_entity.pdbx_description
1 polymer ?
#
loop_
_entity_poly.entity_id
_entity_poly.type
_entity_poly.pdbx_seq_one_letter_code
_entity_poly.pdbx_strand_id
1 'polypeptide(L)'
;MYLKYHLCIIIMNEYLKTINCFFIPVYPLIFFYCGWISLHYISSQLYICYCTPQSLWGFFISPFLAVAPHCNALRWIINESGNILYGMWVSMATWMVANVLTFKTN
;
A
#
# COMPACT_ATOMS: atom_id res chain seq x y z
N MET A 1 31.92 26.78 29.40
CA MET A 1 32.03 25.90 28.21
C MET A 1 31.10 24.68 28.31
N TYR A 2 31.15 23.90 29.39
CA TYR A 2 30.29 22.72 29.64
C TYR A 2 28.78 22.95 29.55
N LEU A 3 28.25 24.07 30.05
CA LEU A 3 26.81 24.36 30.04
C LEU A 3 26.23 24.48 28.62
N LYS A 4 27.03 25.00 27.67
CA LYS A 4 26.62 25.20 26.27
C LYS A 4 26.53 23.88 25.50
N TYR A 5 27.42 22.93 25.82
CA TYR A 5 27.38 21.57 25.27
C TYR A 5 26.17 20.79 25.79
N HIS A 6 25.86 20.92 27.09
CA HIS A 6 24.71 20.23 27.70
C HIS A 6 23.38 20.73 27.11
N LEU A 7 23.25 22.03 26.89
CA LEU A 7 22.06 22.63 26.26
C LEU A 7 21.90 22.18 24.79
N CYS A 8 23.00 22.09 24.05
CA CYS A 8 23.01 21.62 22.66
C CYS A 8 22.53 20.15 22.54
N ILE A 9 22.97 19.27 23.44
CA ILE A 9 22.56 17.86 23.46
C ILE A 9 21.05 17.72 23.74
N ILE A 10 20.50 18.52 24.65
CA ILE A 10 19.06 18.49 24.96
C ILE A 10 18.24 18.94 23.74
N ILE A 11 18.66 20.02 23.07
CA ILE A 11 17.99 20.50 21.85
C ILE A 11 18.05 19.45 20.73
N MET A 12 19.21 18.84 20.52
CA MET A 12 19.38 17.77 19.52
C MET A 12 18.47 16.56 19.81
N ASN A 13 18.31 16.18 21.08
CA ASN A 13 17.49 15.04 21.48
C ASN A 13 15.98 15.32 21.34
N GLU A 14 15.53 16.54 21.62
CA GLU A 14 14.14 16.98 21.38
C GLU A 14 13.81 17.00 19.87
N TYR A 15 14.75 17.43 19.03
CA TYR A 15 14.60 17.34 17.58
C TYR A 15 14.50 15.88 17.10
N LEU A 16 15.38 15.00 17.56
CA LEU A 16 15.35 13.56 17.23
C LEU A 16 14.04 12.90 17.66
N LYS A 17 13.53 13.24 18.85
CA LYS A 17 12.25 12.75 19.36
C LYS A 17 11.07 13.21 18.51
N THR A 18 11.08 14.48 18.09
CA THR A 18 10.05 15.06 17.21
C THR A 18 10.01 14.35 15.85
N ILE A 19 11.19 14.13 15.26
CA ILE A 19 11.33 13.40 13.99
C ILE A 19 10.79 11.98 14.16
N ASN A 20 11.22 11.25 15.19
CA ASN A 20 10.81 9.87 15.39
C ASN A 20 9.29 9.72 15.63
N CYS A 21 8.68 10.63 16.40
CA CYS A 21 7.23 10.65 16.61
C CYS A 21 6.42 10.81 15.31
N PHE A 22 6.96 11.51 14.32
CA PHE A 22 6.32 11.64 13.01
C PHE A 22 6.48 10.38 12.15
N PHE A 23 7.67 9.77 12.15
CA PHE A 23 7.96 8.61 11.29
C PHE A 23 7.32 7.30 11.77
N ILE A 24 7.18 7.10 13.09
CA ILE A 24 6.60 5.88 13.70
C ILE A 24 5.20 5.53 13.15
N PRO A 25 4.22 6.45 13.07
CA PRO A 25 2.89 6.11 12.54
C PRO A 25 2.84 6.01 11.01
N VAL A 26 3.74 6.68 10.29
CA VAL A 26 3.72 6.75 8.83
C VAL A 26 4.37 5.53 8.18
N TYR A 27 5.46 5.03 8.77
CA TYR A 27 6.18 3.85 8.29
C TYR A 27 5.27 2.63 8.01
N PRO A 28 4.42 2.16 8.94
CA PRO A 28 3.59 0.98 8.69
C PRO A 28 2.58 1.18 7.55
N LEU A 29 2.07 2.40 7.35
CA LEU A 29 1.15 2.71 6.26
C LEU A 29 1.82 2.57 4.89
N ILE A 30 3.07 3.04 4.77
CA ILE A 30 3.85 2.90 3.54
C ILE A 30 4.13 1.43 3.24
N PHE A 31 4.56 0.65 4.25
CA PHE A 31 4.81 -0.79 4.06
C PHE A 31 3.55 -1.56 3.68
N PHE A 32 2.42 -1.23 4.31
CA PHE A 32 1.14 -1.83 3.98
C PHE A 32 0.73 -1.51 2.53
N TYR A 33 0.84 -0.26 2.11
CA TYR A 33 0.54 0.17 0.73
C TYR A 33 1.44 -0.54 -0.31
N CYS A 34 2.76 -0.51 -0.10
CA CYS A 34 3.71 -1.17 -0.98
C CYS A 34 3.51 -2.70 -1.03
N GLY A 35 3.16 -3.31 0.11
CA GLY A 35 2.84 -4.74 0.20
C GLY A 35 1.66 -5.13 -0.68
N TRP A 36 0.56 -4.37 -0.61
CA TRP A 36 -0.63 -4.65 -1.43
C TRP A 36 -0.40 -4.41 -2.92
N ILE A 37 0.35 -3.37 -3.31
CA ILE A 37 0.74 -3.17 -4.71
C ILE A 37 1.57 -4.34 -5.22
N SER A 38 2.54 -4.78 -4.43
CA SER A 38 3.41 -5.91 -4.81
C SER A 38 2.59 -7.19 -4.97
N LEU A 39 1.68 -7.48 -4.03
CA LEU A 39 0.75 -8.60 -4.12
C LEU A 39 -0.15 -8.52 -5.36
N HIS A 40 -0.72 -7.34 -5.63
CA HIS A 40 -1.58 -7.13 -6.81
C HIS A 40 -0.81 -7.40 -8.11
N TYR A 41 0.38 -6.80 -8.25
CA TYR A 41 1.20 -6.95 -9.44
C TYR A 41 1.65 -8.41 -9.64
N ILE A 42 2.27 -9.00 -8.62
CA ILE A 42 2.80 -10.37 -8.70
C ILE A 42 1.68 -11.37 -8.96
N SER A 43 0.55 -11.28 -8.24
CA SER A 43 -0.57 -12.20 -8.43
C SER A 43 -1.16 -12.11 -9.84
N SER A 44 -1.28 -10.91 -10.39
CA SER A 44 -1.76 -10.70 -11.77
C SER A 44 -0.83 -11.33 -12.80
N GLN A 45 0.49 -11.17 -12.65
CA GLN A 45 1.46 -11.80 -13.55
C GLN A 45 1.43 -13.33 -13.44
N LEU A 46 1.40 -13.87 -12.21
CA LEU A 46 1.30 -15.32 -11.98
C LEU A 46 0.01 -15.90 -12.55
N TYR A 47 -1.11 -15.17 -12.48
CA TYR A 47 -2.39 -15.64 -13.01
C TYR A 47 -2.38 -15.79 -14.53
N ILE A 48 -1.74 -14.87 -15.26
CA ILE A 48 -1.61 -14.97 -16.72
C ILE A 48 -0.67 -16.12 -17.09
N CYS A 49 0.42 -16.31 -16.35
CA CYS A 49 1.38 -17.39 -16.61
C CYS A 49 0.81 -18.78 -16.35
N TYR A 50 0.07 -18.98 -15.25
CA TYR A 50 -0.35 -20.30 -14.79
C TYR A 50 -1.82 -20.64 -15.06
N CYS A 51 -2.71 -19.65 -15.06
CA CYS A 51 -4.16 -19.89 -15.10
C CYS A 51 -4.77 -19.55 -16.47
N THR A 52 -4.19 -18.59 -17.19
CA THR A 52 -4.72 -18.08 -18.47
C THR A 52 -3.60 -17.87 -19.50
N PRO A 53 -2.86 -18.93 -19.88
CA PRO A 53 -1.76 -18.80 -20.82
C PRO A 53 -2.27 -18.28 -22.18
N GLN A 54 -1.49 -17.40 -22.83
CA GLN A 54 -1.91 -16.58 -23.99
C GLN A 54 -2.11 -17.35 -25.32
N SER A 55 -2.13 -18.69 -25.30
CA SER A 55 -2.33 -19.51 -26.51
C SER A 55 -3.80 -19.87 -26.71
N LEU A 56 -4.18 -20.24 -27.95
CA LEU A 56 -5.54 -20.76 -28.24
C LEU A 56 -5.87 -22.00 -27.41
N TRP A 57 -4.88 -22.88 -27.19
CA TRP A 57 -5.04 -24.02 -26.28
C TRP A 57 -5.24 -23.56 -24.83
N GLY A 58 -4.49 -22.53 -24.41
CA GLY A 58 -4.63 -21.86 -23.12
C GLY A 58 -6.05 -21.37 -22.86
N PHE A 59 -6.70 -20.79 -23.87
CA PHE A 59 -8.10 -20.37 -23.77
C PHE A 59 -9.03 -21.54 -23.46
N PHE A 60 -8.93 -22.66 -24.18
CA PHE A 60 -9.79 -23.83 -23.96
C PHE A 60 -9.53 -24.53 -22.62
N ILE A 61 -8.28 -24.56 -22.15
CA ILE A 61 -7.95 -25.21 -20.87
C ILE A 61 -8.14 -24.29 -19.65
N SER A 62 -8.18 -22.97 -19.85
CA SER A 62 -8.35 -21.97 -18.79
C SER A 62 -9.55 -22.19 -17.85
N PRO A 63 -10.77 -22.60 -18.29
CA PRO A 63 -11.87 -22.86 -17.34
C PRO A 63 -11.56 -24.01 -16.37
N PHE A 64 -10.79 -25.00 -16.80
CA PHE A 64 -10.36 -26.12 -15.95
C PHE A 64 -9.21 -25.71 -15.02
N LEU A 65 -8.31 -24.83 -15.46
CA LEU A 65 -7.26 -24.28 -14.61
C LEU A 65 -7.80 -23.28 -13.60
N ALA A 66 -8.83 -22.51 -13.95
CA ALA A 66 -9.41 -21.47 -13.10
C ALA A 66 -9.97 -22.01 -11.77
N VAL A 67 -10.42 -23.27 -11.75
CA VAL A 67 -10.92 -23.94 -10.52
C VAL A 67 -9.80 -24.54 -9.66
N ALA A 68 -8.56 -24.58 -10.17
CA ALA A 68 -7.43 -25.07 -9.40
C ALA A 68 -7.19 -24.19 -8.16
N PRO A 69 -6.73 -24.77 -7.03
CA PRO A 69 -6.62 -24.05 -5.76
C PRO A 69 -5.69 -22.82 -5.85
N HIS A 70 -4.58 -22.93 -6.59
CA HIS A 70 -3.66 -21.81 -6.79
C HIS A 70 -4.29 -20.67 -7.62
N CYS A 71 -5.05 -20.99 -8.67
CA CYS A 71 -5.74 -19.99 -9.49
C CYS A 71 -6.87 -19.28 -8.73
N ASN A 72 -7.59 -20.02 -7.88
CA ASN A 72 -8.59 -19.43 -6.99
C ASN A 72 -7.95 -18.47 -5.97
N ALA A 73 -6.83 -18.87 -5.35
CA ALA A 73 -6.09 -18.01 -4.43
C ALA A 73 -5.59 -16.74 -5.11
N LEU A 74 -4.96 -16.86 -6.29
CA LEU A 74 -4.49 -15.71 -7.08
C LEU A 74 -5.64 -14.78 -7.47
N ARG A 75 -6.78 -15.34 -7.92
CA ARG A 75 -7.96 -14.53 -8.26
C ARG A 75 -8.51 -13.78 -7.06
N TRP A 76 -8.53 -14.41 -5.89
CA TRP A 76 -8.93 -13.75 -4.65
C TRP A 76 -7.98 -12.60 -4.31
N ILE A 77 -6.65 -12.81 -4.37
CA ILE A 77 -5.66 -11.75 -4.13
C ILE A 77 -5.85 -10.58 -5.09
N ILE A 78 -6.05 -10.85 -6.39
CA ILE A 78 -6.26 -9.80 -7.40
C ILE A 78 -7.49 -8.96 -7.05
N ASN A 79 -8.61 -9.60 -6.70
CA ASN A 79 -9.85 -8.90 -6.35
C ASN A 79 -9.72 -8.12 -5.03
N GLU A 80 -9.17 -8.76 -4.00
CA GLU A 80 -9.05 -8.16 -2.66
C GLU A 80 -8.05 -7.00 -2.65
N SER A 81 -6.90 -7.16 -3.30
CA SER A 81 -5.93 -6.08 -3.45
C SER A 81 -6.51 -4.88 -4.21
N GLY A 82 -7.35 -5.12 -5.23
CA GLY A 82 -8.08 -4.05 -5.92
C GLY A 82 -9.03 -3.29 -4.98
N ASN A 83 -9.79 -4.00 -4.15
CA ASN A 83 -10.69 -3.39 -3.16
C ASN A 83 -9.92 -2.57 -2.12
N ILE A 84 -8.81 -3.10 -1.62
CA ILE A 84 -7.98 -2.43 -0.61
C ILE A 84 -7.34 -1.17 -1.19
N LEU A 85 -6.76 -1.25 -2.38
CA LEU A 85 -6.18 -0.10 -3.07
C LEU A 85 -7.25 0.96 -3.34
N TYR A 86 -8.43 0.56 -3.82
CA TYR A 86 -9.56 1.46 -3.99
C TYR A 86 -9.93 2.18 -2.68
N GLY A 87 -10.06 1.45 -1.57
CA GLY A 87 -10.35 2.03 -0.25
C GLY A 87 -9.30 3.05 0.21
N MET A 88 -8.02 2.78 -0.03
CA MET A 88 -6.93 3.72 0.28
C MET A 88 -7.05 5.02 -0.53
N TRP A 89 -7.28 4.92 -1.84
CA TRP A 89 -7.44 6.09 -2.72
C TRP A 89 -8.70 6.89 -2.38
N VAL A 90 -9.81 6.22 -2.08
CA VAL A 90 -11.05 6.89 -1.63
C VAL A 90 -10.84 7.63 -0.31
N SER A 91 -10.12 7.04 0.64
CA SER A 91 -9.82 7.69 1.92
C SER A 91 -8.98 8.96 1.73
N MET A 92 -7.97 8.89 0.86
CA MET A 92 -7.14 10.04 0.50
C MET A 92 -7.96 11.14 -0.18
N ALA A 93 -8.80 10.77 -1.15
CA ALA A 93 -9.70 11.71 -1.82
C ALA A 93 -10.68 12.35 -0.84
N THR A 94 -11.25 11.58 0.08
CA THR A 94 -12.18 12.07 1.12
C THR A 94 -11.49 13.10 2.02
N TRP A 95 -10.26 12.83 2.44
CA TRP A 95 -9.48 13.79 3.24
C TRP A 95 -9.22 15.09 2.46
N MET A 96 -8.82 15.00 1.19
CA MET A 96 -8.62 16.19 0.35
C MET A 96 -9.90 17.02 0.22
N VAL A 97 -11.02 16.38 -0.11
CA VAL A 97 -12.32 17.04 -0.24
C VAL A 97 -12.72 17.71 1.08
N ALA A 98 -12.55 17.04 2.22
CA ALA A 98 -12.86 17.61 3.53
C ALA A 98 -12.04 18.89 3.81
N ASN A 99 -10.75 18.92 3.47
CA ASN A 99 -9.90 20.10 3.64
C ASN A 99 -10.30 21.23 2.68
N VAL A 100 -10.66 20.91 1.44
CA VAL A 100 -11.12 21.91 0.47
C VAL A 100 -12.42 22.56 0.93
N LEU A 101 -13.38 21.76 1.41
CA LEU A 101 -14.69 22.25 1.85
C LEU A 101 -14.63 23.06 3.16
N THR A 102 -13.66 22.77 4.03
CA THR A 102 -13.48 23.49 5.30
C THR A 102 -12.50 24.66 5.21
N PHE A 103 -11.92 24.89 4.03
CA PHE A 103 -11.01 26.01 3.79
C PHE A 103 -11.76 27.34 3.91
N LYS A 104 -11.48 28.09 4.98
CA LYS A 104 -12.00 29.46 5.14
C LYS A 104 -11.20 30.41 4.24
N THR A 105 -11.86 31.00 3.25
CA THR A 105 -11.37 32.21 2.58
C THR A 105 -11.50 33.40 3.53
N ASN A 106 -10.37 34.00 3.91
CA ASN A 106 -10.33 35.28 4.63
C ASN A 106 -10.86 36.41 3.76
#